data_AF-A0A9E4KYX6-F1
#
_entry.id   AF-A0A9E4KYX6-F1
#
_cell.length_a   1.000
_cell.length_b   1.000
_cell.length_c   1.000
_cell.angle_alpha   90.00
_cell.angle_beta   90.00
_cell.angle_gamma   90.00
#
_symmetry.space_group_name_H-M   'P 1'
#
loop_
_entity.id
_entity.type
_entity.pdbx_description
1 polymer ?
#
loop_
_entity_poly.entity_id
_entity_poly.type
_entity_poly.pdbx_seq_one_letter_code
_entity_poly.pdbx_strand_id
1 'polypeptide(L)' 'MTAISARFSHHVFPGETLITELWHDCAGEVRFQTKAKERDVVVLSHASALLRQ' A
#
# COMPACT_ATOMS: atom_id res chain seq x y z
N MET A 1 -7.26 -13.61 1.12
CA MET A 1 -5.94 -12.98 1.30
C MET A 1 -5.21 -13.69 2.42
N THR A 2 -3.97 -14.13 2.17
CA THR A 2 -3.20 -14.99 3.08
C THR A 2 -2.04 -14.25 3.75
N ALA A 3 -1.53 -13.18 3.15
CA ALA A 3 -0.49 -12.33 3.76
C ALA A 3 -0.55 -10.90 3.22
N ILE A 4 -0.11 -9.93 4.02
CA ILE A 4 0.22 -8.56 3.59
C ILE A 4 1.60 -8.21 4.16
N SER A 5 2.46 -7.61 3.34
CA SER A 5 3.73 -7.01 3.73
C SER A 5 3.81 -5.58 3.23
N ALA A 6 4.38 -4.67 4.02
CA ALA A 6 4.63 -3.29 3.63
C ALA A 6 5.75 -2.67 4.48
N ARG A 7 6.45 -1.68 3.92
CA ARG A 7 7.38 -0.83 4.67
C ARG A 7 6.73 0.51 5.00
N PHE A 8 6.67 0.85 6.28
CA PHE A 8 6.37 2.21 6.74
C PHE A 8 7.53 3.14 6.36
N SER A 9 7.33 3.96 5.34
CA SER A 9 8.38 4.85 4.82
C SER A 9 8.31 6.26 5.38
N HIS A 10 7.13 6.72 5.80
CA HIS A 10 6.91 8.04 6.40
C HIS A 10 5.74 8.00 7.40
N HIS A 11 5.68 8.99 8.29
CA HIS A 11 4.57 9.17 9.23
C HIS A 11 3.31 9.68 8.52
N VAL A 12 2.15 9.41 9.11
CA VAL A 12 0.85 9.94 8.72
C VAL A 12 0.38 10.89 9.83
N PHE A 13 -0.27 11.99 9.47
CA PHE A 13 -0.95 12.86 10.42
C PHE A 13 -2.45 12.51 10.52
N PRO A 14 -3.05 12.58 11.72
CA PRO A 14 -4.49 12.34 11.86
C PRO A 14 -5.32 13.29 10.97
N GLY A 15 -6.27 12.71 10.24
CA GLY A 15 -7.15 13.44 9.32
C GLY A 15 -6.66 13.49 7.86
N GLU A 16 -5.47 12.99 7.56
CA GLU A 16 -5.02 12.84 6.18
C GLU A 16 -5.81 11.78 5.41
N THR A 17 -6.04 12.04 4.12
CA THR A 17 -6.61 11.08 3.19
C THR A 17 -5.52 10.17 2.65
N LEU A 18 -5.69 8.87 2.83
CA LEU A 18 -4.79 7.88 2.25
C LEU A 18 -5.28 7.41 0.88
N ILE A 19 -4.45 7.61 -0.14
CA ILE A 19 -4.67 7.04 -1.47
C ILE A 19 -3.84 5.78 -1.57
N THR A 20 -4.51 4.63 -1.77
CA THR A 20 -3.84 3.36 -2.03
C THR A 20 -3.99 3.02 -3.50
N GLU A 21 -2.87 2.88 -4.18
CA GLU A 21 -2.77 2.47 -5.58
C GLU A 21 -2.40 0.99 -5.61
N LEU A 22 -3.15 0.19 -6.36
CA LEU A 22 -2.99 -1.26 -6.44
C LEU A 22 -2.75 -1.68 -7.88
N TRP A 23 -1.88 -2.66 -8.05
CA TRP A 23 -1.60 -3.31 -9.33
C TRP A 23 -1.71 -4.82 -9.14
N HIS A 24 -2.57 -5.44 -9.96
CA HIS A 24 -2.68 -6.90 -9.98
C HIS A 24 -1.46 -7.47 -10.71
N ASP A 25 -0.71 -8.32 -10.03
CA ASP A 25 0.35 -9.10 -10.65
C ASP A 25 -0.19 -10.48 -11.06
N CYS A 26 0.61 -11.25 -11.80
CA CYS A 26 0.30 -12.63 -12.11
C CYS A 26 0.39 -13.51 -10.84
N ALA A 27 -0.35 -14.63 -10.82
CA ALA A 27 -0.30 -15.66 -9.78
C ALA A 27 -0.85 -15.31 -8.38
N GLY A 28 -1.76 -14.32 -8.27
CA GLY A 28 -2.49 -14.09 -7.02
C GLY A 28 -1.76 -13.18 -6.01
N GLU A 29 -0.78 -12.40 -6.47
CA GLU A 29 -0.19 -11.31 -5.70
C GLU A 29 -0.73 -9.96 -6.20
N VAL A 30 -0.92 -9.02 -5.27
CA VAL A 30 -1.23 -7.62 -5.56
C VAL A 30 -0.13 -6.74 -4.99
N ARG A 31 0.49 -5.93 -5.84
CA ARG A 31 1.44 -4.90 -5.44
C ARG A 31 0.67 -3.64 -5.09
N PHE A 32 1.10 -2.92 -4.06
CA PHE A 32 0.46 -1.66 -3.70
C PHE A 32 1.42 -0.62 -3.13
N GLN A 33 0.96 0.62 -3.13
CA GLN A 33 1.59 1.77 -2.50
C GLN A 33 0.49 2.62 -1.85
N THR A 34 0.81 3.28 -0.73
CA THR A 34 -0.11 4.24 -0.11
C THR A 34 0.57 5.60 0.04
N LYS A 35 -0.13 6.66 -0.35
CA LYS A 35 0.28 8.06 -0.22
C LYS A 35 -0.65 8.82 0.71
N ALA A 36 -0.11 9.77 1.48
CA ALA A 36 -0.89 10.82 2.11
C ALA A 36 -1.22 11.89 1.05
N LYS A 37 -2.49 12.04 0.69
CA LYS A 37 -2.94 12.91 -0.41
C LYS A 37 -2.54 14.37 -0.20
N GLU A 38 -2.71 14.86 1.03
CA GLU A 38 -2.51 16.27 1.39
C GLU A 38 -1.05 16.71 1.23
N ARG A 39 -0.10 15.77 1.31
CA ARG A 39 1.33 16.04 1.21
C ARG A 39 1.99 15.42 -0.03
N ASP A 40 1.27 14.59 -0.77
CA ASP A 40 1.81 13.78 -1.88
C ASP A 40 3.07 12.98 -1.49
N VAL A 41 3.05 12.36 -0.30
CA VAL A 41 4.17 11.57 0.23
C VAL A 41 3.78 10.10 0.37
N VAL A 42 4.67 9.21 -0.06
CA VAL A 42 4.54 7.76 0.11
C VAL A 42 4.76 7.37 1.58
N VAL A 43 3.69 6.88 2.22
CA VAL A 43 3.68 6.45 3.63
C VAL A 43 3.83 4.93 3.77
N LEU A 44 3.36 4.16 2.77
CA LEU A 44 3.65 2.72 2.64
C LEU A 44 4.31 2.45 1.30
N SER A 45 5.48 1.80 1.34
CA SER A 45 6.28 1.43 0.16
C SER A 45 6.64 -0.06 0.17
N HIS A 46 7.08 -0.59 -0.98
CA HIS A 46 7.45 -2.00 -1.15
C HIS A 46 6.37 -2.96 -0.64
N ALA A 47 5.10 -2.62 -0.88
CA ALA A 47 4.00 -3.35 -0.29
C ALA A 47 3.42 -4.39 -1.26
N SER A 48 3.04 -5.54 -0.71
CA SER A 48 2.39 -6.63 -1.43
C SER A 48 1.35 -7.35 -0.57
N ALA A 49 0.33 -7.90 -1.23
CA ALA A 49 -0.70 -8.73 -0.61
C ALA A 49 -0.84 -10.04 -1.41
N LEU A 50 -0.81 -11.17 -0.71
CA LEU A 50 -1.05 -12.50 -1.29
C LEU A 50 -2.53 -12.86 -1.19
N LEU A 51 -3.14 -13.25 -2.30
CA LEU A 51 -4.53 -13.67 -2.40
C LEU A 51 -4.61 -15.21 -2.41
N ARG A 52 -5.72 -15.73 -1.88
CA ARG A 52 -5.99 -17.16 -1.97
C ARG A 52 -6.61 -17.42 -3.33
N GLN A 53 -6.08 -18.39 -4.06
CA GLN A 53 -6.66 -18.89 -5.31
C GLN A 53 -7.91 -19.72 -5.03
#